data_AF-A0A7L4QMP8-F1
#
_entry.id   AF-A0A7L4QMP8-F1
#
_cell.length_a   1.000
_cell.length_b   1.000
_cell.length_c   1.000
_cell.angle_alpha   90.00
_cell.angle_beta   90.00
_cell.angle_gamma   90.00
#
_symmetry.space_group_name_H-M   'P 1'
#
loop_
_entity.id
_entity.type
_entity.pdbx_description
1 polymer ?
#
loop_
_entity_poly.entity_id
_entity_poly.type
_entity_poly.pdbx_seq_one_letter_code
_entity_poly.pdbx_strand_id
1 'polypeptide(L)' 'MAFASFHYEKAFEDKAMEYIMNAGTSLNVVEKKWGRISPKTQDWAWTNVEEALSKKDGLNEEQQARLEEVKAKVGK' A
#
# COMPACT_ATOMS: atom_id res chain seq x y z
N MET A 1 18.41 5.33 -3.17
CA MET A 1 19.03 5.90 -1.96
C MET A 1 18.57 5.09 -0.76
N ALA A 2 19.49 4.46 -0.02
CA ALA A 2 19.13 3.68 1.16
C ALA A 2 18.99 4.61 2.39
N PHE A 3 17.75 5.01 2.70
CA PHE A 3 17.37 5.85 3.84
C PHE A 3 17.11 4.98 5.08
N ALA A 4 18.14 4.68 5.86
CA ALA A 4 18.11 3.71 6.98
C ALA A 4 17.18 4.04 8.19
N SER A 5 15.95 4.50 7.96
CA SER A 5 14.78 4.44 8.86
C SER A 5 13.73 3.40 8.42
N PHE A 6 14.05 2.61 7.38
CA PHE A 6 13.19 1.81 6.49
C PHE A 6 12.33 0.64 7.07
N HIS A 7 12.44 0.21 8.34
CA HIS A 7 11.82 -1.06 8.77
C HIS A 7 10.32 -0.98 9.10
N TYR A 8 9.84 0.13 9.66
CA TYR A 8 8.39 0.33 9.85
C TYR A 8 7.70 0.84 8.59
N GLU A 9 8.48 1.50 7.72
CA GLU A 9 8.02 2.09 6.48
C GLU A 9 7.79 0.99 5.44
N LYS A 10 8.72 0.05 5.22
CA LYS A 10 8.46 -1.03 4.26
C LYS A 10 7.28 -1.96 4.64
N ALA A 11 7.00 -2.09 5.93
CA ALA A 11 5.90 -2.92 6.43
C ALA A 11 4.50 -2.42 6.04
N PHE A 12 4.31 -1.12 5.75
CA PHE A 12 3.02 -0.65 5.19
C PHE A 12 2.93 -1.03 3.70
N GLU A 13 4.03 -0.90 2.96
CA GLU A 13 4.10 -1.10 1.50
C GLU A 13 3.82 -2.56 1.21
N ASP A 14 4.50 -3.42 1.97
CA ASP A 14 4.34 -4.86 1.94
C ASP A 14 2.90 -5.24 2.27
N LYS A 15 2.22 -4.59 3.23
CA LYS A 15 0.84 -4.94 3.59
C LYS A 15 -0.20 -4.46 2.59
N ALA A 16 -0.01 -3.27 2.01
CA ALA A 16 -0.87 -2.77 0.95
C ALA A 16 -0.67 -3.60 -0.33
N MET A 17 0.58 -3.85 -0.74
CA MET A 17 0.89 -4.74 -1.85
C MET A 17 0.41 -6.16 -1.59
N GLU A 18 0.59 -6.70 -0.39
CA GLU A 18 0.12 -8.04 -0.04
C GLU A 18 -1.39 -8.10 -0.19
N TYR A 19 -2.16 -7.14 0.31
CA TYR A 19 -3.62 -7.09 0.11
C TYR A 19 -4.00 -7.03 -1.37
N ILE A 20 -3.39 -6.13 -2.12
CA ILE A 20 -3.69 -5.94 -3.55
C ILE A 20 -3.35 -7.22 -4.32
N MET A 21 -2.14 -7.75 -4.14
CA MET A 21 -1.63 -8.92 -4.84
C MET A 21 -2.22 -10.25 -4.35
N ASN A 22 -2.63 -10.33 -3.10
CA ASN A 22 -3.07 -11.55 -2.42
C ASN A 22 -4.16 -11.25 -1.37
N ALA A 23 -5.31 -11.91 -1.47
CA ALA A 23 -6.45 -11.69 -0.57
C ALA A 23 -6.21 -12.05 0.91
N GLY A 24 -5.01 -12.55 1.27
CA GLY A 24 -4.70 -13.06 2.60
C GLY A 24 -4.58 -11.99 3.69
N THR A 25 -4.27 -10.74 3.34
CA THR A 25 -4.30 -9.62 4.27
C THR A 25 -5.68 -8.97 4.27
N SER A 26 -6.16 -8.42 5.39
CA SER A 26 -7.46 -7.71 5.45
C SER A 26 -7.26 -6.20 5.31
N LEU A 27 -8.18 -5.52 4.60
CA LEU A 27 -8.21 -4.06 4.44
C LEU A 27 -8.16 -3.32 5.78
N ASN A 28 -8.82 -3.85 6.83
CA ASN A 28 -8.78 -3.27 8.18
C ASN A 28 -7.36 -3.26 8.78
N VAL A 29 -6.52 -4.24 8.44
CA VAL A 29 -5.13 -4.28 8.88
C VAL A 29 -4.32 -3.20 8.17
N VAL A 30 -4.56 -3.01 6.87
CA VAL A 30 -3.94 -1.95 6.05
C VAL A 30 -4.32 -0.57 6.59
N GLU A 31 -5.62 -0.31 6.78
CA GLU A 31 -6.15 0.95 7.34
C GLU A 31 -5.55 1.26 8.72
N LYS A 32 -5.52 0.27 9.63
CA LYS A 32 -4.95 0.44 10.97
C LYS A 32 -3.45 0.73 10.95
N LYS A 33 -2.71 0.18 9.98
CA LYS A 33 -1.27 0.47 9.80
C LYS A 33 -1.07 1.86 9.23
N TRP A 34 -1.90 2.27 8.28
CA TRP A 34 -1.90 3.61 7.71
C TRP A 34 -2.18 4.67 8.76
N GLY A 35 -3.26 4.53 9.54
CA GLY A 35 -3.60 5.49 10.60
C GLY A 35 -2.58 5.61 11.74
N ARG A 36 -1.55 4.76 11.78
CA ARG A 36 -0.46 4.79 12.78
C ARG A 36 0.81 5.49 12.29
N ILE A 37 0.95 5.73 10.99
CA ILE A 37 2.13 6.39 10.40
C ILE A 37 1.80 7.84 10.04
N SER A 38 2.84 8.68 9.97
CA SER A 38 2.66 10.11 9.65
C SER A 38 2.13 10.30 8.23
N PRO A 39 1.34 11.36 7.95
CA PRO A 39 0.83 11.65 6.61
C PRO A 39 1.93 11.74 5.54
N LYS A 40 3.09 12.31 5.89
CA LYS A 40 4.25 12.37 4.99
C LYS A 40 4.76 10.98 4.59
N THR A 41 4.78 10.05 5.55
CA THR A 41 5.15 8.66 5.30
C THR A 41 4.08 7.96 4.46
N GLN A 42 2.80 8.25 4.68
CA GLN A 42 1.69 7.73 3.86
C GLN A 42 1.75 8.24 2.42
N ASP A 43 2.19 9.46 2.17
CA ASP A 43 2.42 10.01 0.82
C ASP A 43 3.49 9.24 0.09
N TRP A 44 4.67 9.15 0.69
CA TRP A 44 5.80 8.42 0.13
C TRP A 44 5.46 6.94 -0.10
N ALA A 45 4.78 6.33 0.87
CA ALA A 45 4.23 4.98 0.81
C ALA A 45 3.38 4.73 -0.42
N TRP A 46 2.40 5.61 -0.61
CA TRP A 46 1.42 5.49 -1.66
C TRP A 46 2.08 5.61 -3.03
N THR A 47 3.00 6.57 -3.17
CA THR A 47 3.77 6.75 -4.41
C THR A 47 4.55 5.49 -4.78
N ASN A 48 5.22 4.84 -3.82
CA ASN A 48 5.94 3.58 -4.12
C ASN A 48 4.99 2.45 -4.54
N VAL A 49 3.84 2.32 -3.87
CA VAL A 49 2.83 1.32 -4.24
C VAL A 49 2.33 1.57 -5.65
N GLU A 50 1.98 2.80 -6.01
CA GLU A 50 1.56 3.16 -7.37
C GLU A 50 2.65 2.93 -8.41
N GLU A 51 3.91 3.27 -8.12
CA GLU A 51 5.05 2.96 -9.00
C GLU A 51 5.26 1.45 -9.18
N ALA A 52 5.14 0.67 -8.10
CA ALA A 52 5.29 -0.78 -8.15
C ALA A 52 4.18 -1.45 -8.95
N LEU A 53 2.94 -0.95 -8.82
CA LEU A 53 1.79 -1.41 -9.59
C LEU A 53 1.88 -0.98 -11.05
N SER A 54 2.37 0.23 -11.33
CA SER A 54 2.60 0.72 -12.70
C SER A 54 3.70 -0.05 -13.45
N LYS A 55 4.63 -0.70 -12.73
CA LYS A 55 5.69 -1.55 -13.31
C LYS A 55 5.24 -2.98 -13.55
N LYS A 56 4.13 -3.42 -12.96
CA LYS A 56 3.55 -4.73 -13.26
C LYS A 56 2.73 -4.63 -14.55
N ASP A 57 2.91 -5.60 -15.44
CA ASP A 57 2.10 -5.80 -16.65
C ASP A 57 0.62 -6.02 -16.27
N GLY A 58 -0.11 -4.91 -16.06
CA GLY A 58 -1.54 -4.88 -15.76
C GLY A 58 -1.95 -5.51 -14.44
N LEU A 59 -2.50 -4.72 -13.53
CA LEU A 59 -3.31 -5.30 -12.45
C LEU A 59 -4.53 -5.99 -13.05
N ASN A 60 -4.85 -7.18 -12.56
CA ASN A 60 -6.13 -7.82 -12.92
C ASN A 60 -7.30 -7.06 -12.26
N GLU A 61 -8.53 -7.31 -12.72
CA GLU A 61 -9.74 -6.60 -12.23
C GLU A 61 -9.89 -6.69 -10.71
N GLU A 62 -9.51 -7.82 -10.11
CA GLU A 62 -9.56 -8.03 -8.66
C GLU A 62 -8.52 -7.17 -7.91
N GLN A 63 -7.29 -7.12 -8.39
CA GLN A 63 -6.22 -6.27 -7.86
C GLN A 63 -6.57 -4.79 -8.00
N GLN A 64 -7.22 -4.42 -9.10
CA GLN A 64 -7.66 -3.06 -9.38
C GLN A 64 -8.81 -2.66 -8.47
N ALA A 65 -9.79 -3.53 -8.25
CA ALA A 65 -10.85 -3.32 -7.25
C ALA A 65 -10.26 -3.14 -5.84
N ARG A 66 -9.31 -3.99 -5.44
CA ARG A 66 -8.62 -3.86 -4.15
C ARG A 66 -7.81 -2.59 -4.02
N LEU A 67 -7.16 -2.14 -5.10
CA LEU A 67 -6.44 -0.87 -5.12
C LEU A 67 -7.39 0.29 -4.82
N GLU A 68 -8.53 0.35 -5.51
CA GLU A 68 -9.57 1.37 -5.29
C GLU A 68 -10.17 1.27 -3.87
N GLU A 69 -10.40 0.07 -3.34
CA GLU A 69 -10.85 -0.14 -1.95
C GLU A 69 -9.83 0.39 -0.94
N VAL A 70 -8.53 0.12 -1.15
CA VAL A 70 -7.47 0.66 -0.29
C VAL A 70 -7.44 2.18 -0.37
N LYS A 71 -7.42 2.77 -1.58
CA LYS A 71 -7.46 4.22 -1.82
C LYS A 71 -8.59 4.90 -1.06
N ALA A 72 -9.81 4.40 -1.25
CA ALA A 72 -11.02 4.89 -0.59
C ALA A 72 -10.93 4.82 0.94
N LYS A 73 -10.33 3.75 1.49
CA LYS A 73 -10.19 3.58 2.94
C LYS A 73 -9.10 4.40 3.57
N VAL A 74 -7.98 4.56 2.87
CA VAL A 74 -6.83 5.33 3.38
C VAL A 74 -6.95 6.83 3.11
N GLY A 75 -7.98 7.25 2.36
CA GLY A 75 -8.33 8.66 2.15
C GLY A 75 -7.46 9.34 1.09
N LYS A 76 -7.09 8.62 0.02
CA LYS A 76 -6.29 9.12 -1.10
C LYS A 76 -6.88 8.84 -2.46
#